data_AF-A0A7V5C6F1-F1
#
_entry.id   AF-A0A7V5C6F1-F1
#
_cell.length_a   1.000
_cell.length_b   1.000
_cell.length_c   1.000
_cell.angle_alpha   90.00
_cell.angle_beta   90.00
_cell.angle_gamma   90.00
#
_symmetry.space_group_name_H-M   'P 1'
#
loop_
_entity.id
_entity.type
_entity.pdbx_description
1 polymer ?
#
loop_
_entity_poly.entity_id
_entity_poly.type
_entity_poly.pdbx_seq_one_letter_code
_entity_poly.pdbx_strand_id
1 'polypeptide(L)'
;MGKNTTSVEINTDIKEKKLWPYGEANKLLKRYDYSPDHIYTFETGFGPSGFPHIGTFGEVVRTEFIINALKEAGFKTKLIVFSDDLDGLRKVPEDMPDWLGEHLGKPVSSIPDPFGECESFSEHMNEKLRQMLDWMEMDYEFRTSRESYENGDFDEAIKILLRNYNTLEKIIAPTLSKETLQDWYP
;
A
#
# COMPACT_ATOMS: atom_id res chain seq x y z
N MET A 1 37.72 -24.74 11.83
CA MET A 1 36.64 -24.87 10.84
C MET A 1 36.21 -23.46 10.45
N GLY A 2 36.63 -23.01 9.27
CA GLY A 2 36.34 -21.67 8.77
C GLY A 2 34.87 -21.52 8.46
N LYS A 3 34.24 -20.46 8.97
CA LYS A 3 32.90 -20.05 8.53
C LYS A 3 33.05 -19.47 7.13
N ASN A 4 32.68 -20.25 6.11
CA ASN A 4 32.40 -19.72 4.78
C ASN A 4 31.11 -18.90 4.88
N THR A 5 31.24 -17.62 5.24
CA THR A 5 30.25 -16.61 4.89
C THR A 5 30.41 -16.35 3.41
N THR A 6 29.57 -17.00 2.59
CA THR A 6 29.40 -16.67 1.18
C THR A 6 28.80 -15.27 1.14
N SER A 7 29.65 -14.25 1.08
CA SER A 7 29.24 -12.89 0.75
C SER A 7 28.61 -12.94 -0.64
N VAL A 8 27.29 -12.82 -0.71
CA VAL A 8 26.58 -12.57 -1.96
C VAL A 8 27.21 -11.29 -2.53
N GLU A 9 27.91 -11.42 -3.66
CA GLU A 9 28.46 -10.26 -4.36
C GLU A 9 27.28 -9.37 -4.77
N ILE A 10 27.12 -8.23 -4.07
CA ILE A 10 26.15 -7.21 -4.46
C ILE A 10 26.56 -6.75 -5.84
N ASN A 11 25.74 -7.04 -6.84
CA ASN A 11 26.03 -6.66 -8.21
C ASN A 11 25.91 -5.13 -8.32
N THR A 12 27.06 -4.44 -8.28
CA THR A 12 27.13 -2.98 -8.35
C THR A 12 26.85 -2.42 -9.75
N ASP A 13 26.60 -3.27 -10.74
CA ASP A 13 26.42 -2.95 -12.16
C ASP A 13 25.13 -2.14 -12.44
N ILE A 14 24.20 -2.07 -11.48
CA ILE A 14 23.05 -1.16 -11.59
C ILE A 14 23.43 0.34 -11.50
N LYS A 15 24.65 0.67 -11.06
CA LYS A 15 25.12 2.07 -10.95
C LYS A 15 25.32 2.74 -12.30
N GLU A 16 25.60 1.98 -13.36
CA GLU A 16 25.84 2.53 -14.70
C GLU A 16 24.56 2.68 -15.53
N LYS A 17 23.45 2.10 -15.08
CA LYS A 17 22.17 2.13 -15.78
C LYS A 17 21.48 3.49 -15.64
N LYS A 18 21.00 4.02 -16.78
CA LYS A 18 20.48 5.40 -16.89
C LYS A 18 18.98 5.55 -16.68
N LEU A 19 18.21 4.45 -16.59
CA LEU A 19 16.77 4.54 -16.37
C LEU A 19 16.47 5.00 -14.94
N TRP A 20 15.40 5.80 -14.78
CA TRP A 20 15.03 6.41 -13.51
C TRP A 20 14.87 5.42 -12.33
N PRO A 21 14.37 4.17 -12.49
CA PRO A 21 14.20 3.25 -11.36
C PRO A 21 15.53 2.88 -10.70
N TYR A 22 16.60 2.75 -11.50
CA TYR A 22 17.95 2.52 -10.97
C TYR A 22 18.47 3.74 -10.20
N GLY A 23 18.09 4.95 -10.63
CA GLY A 23 18.38 6.18 -9.89
C GLY A 23 17.76 6.17 -8.48
N GLU A 24 16.48 5.80 -8.38
CA GLU A 24 15.78 5.70 -7.09
C GLU A 24 16.30 4.54 -6.23
N ALA A 25 16.53 3.36 -6.82
CA ALA A 25 17.15 2.23 -6.14
C ALA A 25 18.52 2.63 -5.55
N ASN A 26 19.36 3.34 -6.30
CA ASN A 26 20.65 3.81 -5.80
C ASN A 26 20.53 4.82 -4.63
N LYS A 27 19.48 5.66 -4.59
CA LYS A 27 19.22 6.54 -3.44
C LYS A 27 18.85 5.72 -2.20
N LEU A 28 18.02 4.69 -2.38
CA LEU A 28 17.66 3.76 -1.31
C LEU A 28 18.91 3.09 -0.74
N LEU A 29 19.77 2.51 -1.60
CA LEU A 29 21.02 1.84 -1.22
C LEU A 29 22.06 2.74 -0.54
N LYS A 30 22.01 4.06 -0.79
CA LYS A 30 22.87 5.03 -0.09
C LYS A 30 22.33 5.45 1.27
N ARG A 31 21.02 5.34 1.48
CA ARG A 31 20.33 5.87 2.66
C ARG A 31 20.26 4.87 3.81
N TYR A 32 20.18 3.59 3.50
CA TYR A 32 20.03 2.53 4.50
C TYR A 32 21.15 1.50 4.37
N ASP A 33 21.48 0.83 5.47
CA ASP A 33 22.37 -0.32 5.45
C ASP A 33 21.58 -1.55 5.01
N TYR A 34 21.98 -2.14 3.87
CA TYR A 34 21.30 -3.31 3.34
C TYR A 34 22.02 -4.61 3.68
N SER A 35 21.22 -5.64 3.99
CA SER A 35 21.65 -7.01 4.17
C SER A 35 21.04 -7.89 3.07
N PRO A 36 21.84 -8.70 2.36
CA PRO A 36 21.32 -9.67 1.39
C PRO A 36 20.34 -10.71 1.96
N ASP A 37 20.36 -10.91 3.28
CA ASP A 37 19.49 -11.87 3.97
C ASP A 37 18.17 -11.26 4.44
N HIS A 38 18.01 -9.94 4.36
CA HIS A 38 16.77 -9.26 4.73
C HIS A 38 15.82 -9.16 3.53
N ILE A 39 14.52 -9.37 3.78
CA ILE A 39 13.46 -9.14 2.78
C ILE A 39 12.93 -7.72 2.96
N TYR A 40 13.22 -6.84 2.02
CA TYR A 40 12.77 -5.45 2.04
C TYR A 40 11.34 -5.36 1.53
N THR A 41 10.44 -4.87 2.38
CA THR A 41 9.02 -4.73 2.05
C THR A 41 8.76 -3.36 1.42
N PHE A 42 8.09 -3.39 0.28
CA PHE A 42 7.55 -2.24 -0.42
C PHE A 42 6.02 -2.31 -0.32
N GLU A 43 5.38 -1.16 -0.28
CA GLU A 43 3.94 -1.06 -0.11
C GLU A 43 3.37 -0.01 -1.05
N THR A 44 2.20 -0.29 -1.59
CA THR A 44 1.38 0.62 -2.42
C THR A 44 -0.04 0.61 -1.86
N GLY A 45 -0.76 1.73 -1.98
CA GLY A 45 -2.11 1.87 -1.43
C GLY A 45 -3.18 2.06 -2.50
N PHE A 46 -4.39 1.57 -2.22
CA PHE A 46 -5.56 1.78 -3.07
C PHE A 46 -6.82 1.91 -2.22
N GLY A 47 -7.56 3.00 -2.39
CA GLY A 47 -8.92 3.15 -1.86
C GLY A 47 -9.95 2.55 -2.82
N PRO A 48 -10.62 1.43 -2.48
CA PRO A 48 -11.51 0.71 -3.39
C PRO A 48 -12.93 1.31 -3.42
N SER A 49 -13.02 2.64 -3.49
CA SER A 49 -14.30 3.36 -3.56
C SER A 49 -14.79 3.64 -4.99
N GLY A 50 -14.15 3.01 -5.97
CA GLY A 50 -14.44 3.14 -7.40
C GLY A 50 -13.46 2.30 -8.21
N PHE A 51 -13.66 2.25 -9.53
CA PHE A 51 -12.83 1.42 -10.40
C PHE A 51 -11.34 1.83 -10.32
N PRO A 52 -10.41 0.85 -10.24
CA PRO A 52 -8.99 1.14 -10.30
C PRO A 52 -8.64 1.75 -11.66
N HIS A 53 -8.22 3.01 -11.66
CA HIS A 53 -7.83 3.71 -12.88
C HIS A 53 -6.32 3.56 -13.14
N ILE A 54 -5.86 4.03 -14.31
CA ILE A 54 -4.44 3.95 -14.71
C ILE A 54 -3.47 4.57 -13.68
N GLY A 55 -3.90 5.58 -12.91
CA GLY A 55 -3.13 6.15 -11.81
C GLY A 55 -2.80 5.15 -10.69
N THR A 56 -3.81 4.42 -10.16
CA THR A 56 -3.68 3.34 -9.18
C THR A 56 -2.73 2.27 -9.69
N PHE A 57 -2.96 1.79 -10.91
CA PHE A 57 -2.06 0.82 -11.54
C PHE A 57 -0.63 1.35 -11.64
N GLY A 58 -0.49 2.60 -12.09
CA GLY A 58 0.80 3.26 -12.24
C GLY A 58 1.56 3.38 -10.91
N GLU A 59 0.89 3.46 -9.77
CA GLU A 59 1.53 3.41 -8.45
C GLU A 59 2.23 2.06 -8.23
N VAL A 60 1.51 0.96 -8.45
CA VAL A 60 2.05 -0.39 -8.29
C VAL A 60 3.20 -0.65 -9.27
N VAL A 61 3.01 -0.29 -10.53
CA VAL A 61 4.03 -0.50 -11.59
C VAL A 61 5.30 0.31 -11.33
N ARG A 62 5.18 1.58 -10.90
CA ARG A 62 6.37 2.40 -10.59
C ARG A 62 7.17 1.80 -9.44
N THR A 63 6.50 1.28 -8.42
CA THR A 63 7.14 0.58 -7.31
C THR A 63 7.83 -0.69 -7.79
N GLU A 64 7.16 -1.49 -8.63
CA GLU A 64 7.71 -2.71 -9.22
C GLU A 64 8.98 -2.46 -10.04
N PHE A 65 9.07 -1.34 -10.78
CA PHE A 65 10.29 -0.99 -11.50
C PHE A 65 11.50 -0.75 -10.57
N ILE A 66 11.28 -0.14 -9.40
CA ILE A 66 12.34 0.05 -8.39
C ILE A 66 12.70 -1.29 -7.74
N ILE A 67 11.70 -2.11 -7.42
CA ILE A 67 11.85 -3.47 -6.90
C ILE A 67 12.72 -4.30 -7.85
N ASN A 68 12.47 -4.27 -9.16
CA ASN A 68 13.24 -5.01 -10.14
C ASN A 68 14.69 -4.52 -10.22
N ALA A 69 14.92 -3.20 -10.16
CA ALA A 69 16.27 -2.65 -10.07
C ALA A 69 17.03 -3.14 -8.81
N LEU A 70 16.34 -3.30 -7.68
CA LEU A 70 16.93 -3.84 -6.45
C LEU A 70 17.15 -5.36 -6.52
N LYS A 71 16.21 -6.12 -7.09
CA LYS A 71 16.35 -7.56 -7.34
C LYS A 71 17.57 -7.86 -8.22
N GLU A 72 17.78 -7.07 -9.27
CA GLU A 72 18.98 -7.17 -10.14
C GLU A 72 20.29 -6.90 -9.38
N ALA A 73 20.27 -6.05 -8.35
CA ALA A 73 21.41 -5.79 -7.48
C ALA A 73 21.62 -6.86 -6.39
N GLY A 74 20.76 -7.89 -6.34
CA GLY A 74 20.85 -9.02 -5.42
C GLY A 74 20.03 -8.90 -4.14
N PHE A 75 19.14 -7.90 -4.03
CA PHE A 75 18.28 -7.74 -2.85
C PHE A 75 17.01 -8.58 -2.93
N LYS A 76 16.61 -9.14 -1.79
CA LYS A 76 15.32 -9.81 -1.63
C LYS A 76 14.27 -8.77 -1.28
N THR A 77 13.16 -8.78 -1.99
CA THR A 77 12.09 -7.79 -1.83
C THR A 77 10.73 -8.48 -1.80
N LYS A 78 9.74 -7.79 -1.24
CA LYS A 78 8.33 -8.18 -1.21
C LYS A 78 7.49 -6.95 -1.50
N LEU A 79 6.48 -7.08 -2.35
CA LEU A 79 5.49 -6.04 -2.61
C LEU A 79 4.19 -6.36 -1.87
N ILE A 80 3.69 -5.41 -1.09
CA ILE A 80 2.34 -5.43 -0.53
C ILE A 80 1.48 -4.44 -1.31
N VAL A 81 0.36 -4.92 -1.86
CA VAL A 81 -0.69 -4.06 -2.41
C VAL A 81 -1.80 -4.00 -1.38
N PHE A 82 -1.92 -2.85 -0.72
CA PHE A 82 -2.83 -2.65 0.39
C PHE A 82 -4.11 -1.94 -0.06
N SER A 83 -5.25 -2.51 0.31
CA SER A 83 -6.58 -1.98 0.01
C SER A 83 -7.18 -1.34 1.27
N ASP A 84 -7.43 -0.03 1.21
CA ASP A 84 -8.05 0.75 2.28
C ASP A 84 -9.58 0.58 2.29
N ASP A 85 -10.05 -0.66 2.34
CA ASP A 85 -11.46 -1.04 2.14
C ASP A 85 -12.38 -0.78 3.35
N LEU A 86 -11.83 -0.22 4.43
CA LEU A 86 -12.60 0.31 5.55
C LEU A 86 -12.93 1.80 5.40
N ASP A 87 -12.36 2.49 4.40
CA ASP A 87 -12.67 3.88 4.16
C ASP A 87 -14.15 4.07 3.84
N GLY A 88 -14.72 5.13 4.42
CA GLY A 88 -16.11 5.50 4.18
C GLY A 88 -16.33 5.99 2.74
N LEU A 89 -17.40 5.54 2.09
CA LEU A 89 -17.80 6.06 0.78
C LEU A 89 -18.11 7.56 0.86
N ARG A 90 -17.22 8.41 0.34
CA ARG A 90 -17.34 9.88 0.46
C ARG A 90 -18.34 10.50 -0.52
N LYS A 91 -18.46 9.91 -1.70
CA LYS A 91 -19.36 10.32 -2.78
C LYS A 91 -19.67 9.12 -3.66
N VAL A 92 -20.80 9.15 -4.36
CA VAL A 92 -21.12 8.16 -5.39
C VAL A 92 -20.27 8.46 -6.64
N PRO A 93 -19.49 7.51 -7.17
CA PRO A 93 -18.78 7.69 -8.44
C PRO A 93 -19.75 7.86 -9.62
N GLU A 94 -19.36 8.60 -10.65
CA GLU A 94 -20.24 8.95 -11.78
C GLU A 94 -20.78 7.72 -12.53
N ASP A 95 -19.98 6.66 -12.65
CA ASP A 95 -20.35 5.42 -13.36
C ASP A 95 -21.07 4.39 -12.46
N MET A 96 -21.55 4.81 -11.28
CA MET A 96 -22.16 3.91 -10.31
C MET A 96 -23.65 4.21 -10.07
N PRO A 97 -24.44 3.22 -9.63
CA PRO A 97 -25.85 3.42 -9.36
C PRO A 97 -26.13 4.45 -8.24
N ASP A 98 -27.14 5.29 -8.45
CA ASP A 98 -27.55 6.34 -7.50
C ASP A 98 -27.88 5.82 -6.09
N TRP A 99 -28.35 4.57 -5.98
CA TRP A 99 -28.70 3.97 -4.68
C TRP A 99 -27.51 3.82 -3.73
N LEU A 100 -26.27 3.86 -4.23
CA LEU A 100 -25.07 3.94 -3.38
C LEU A 100 -25.08 5.18 -2.48
N GLY A 101 -25.86 6.21 -2.81
CA GLY A 101 -26.08 7.38 -1.96
C GLY A 101 -26.59 7.03 -0.56
N GLU A 102 -27.32 5.92 -0.40
CA GLU A 102 -27.81 5.41 0.89
C GLU A 102 -26.69 4.78 1.75
N HIS A 103 -25.50 4.64 1.18
CA HIS A 103 -24.34 4.03 1.80
C HIS A 103 -23.19 5.02 2.03
N LEU A 104 -23.39 6.32 1.83
CA LEU A 104 -22.39 7.34 2.12
C LEU A 104 -21.93 7.25 3.59
N GLY A 105 -20.61 7.36 3.78
CA GLY A 105 -19.95 7.23 5.09
C GLY A 105 -19.78 5.80 5.60
N LYS A 106 -20.42 4.79 4.99
CA LYS A 106 -20.20 3.39 5.36
C LYS A 106 -18.88 2.88 4.78
N PRO A 107 -18.16 1.98 5.47
CA PRO A 107 -16.98 1.31 4.93
C PRO A 107 -17.31 0.65 3.59
N VAL A 108 -16.50 0.87 2.56
CA VAL A 108 -16.76 0.34 1.21
C VAL A 108 -16.83 -1.19 1.16
N SER A 109 -16.15 -1.89 2.07
CA SER A 109 -16.28 -3.34 2.26
C SER A 109 -17.62 -3.80 2.82
N SER A 110 -18.43 -2.91 3.41
CA SER A 110 -19.75 -3.24 3.98
C SER A 110 -20.90 -2.96 3.00
N ILE A 111 -20.60 -2.35 1.86
CA ILE A 111 -21.58 -1.97 0.85
C ILE A 111 -21.76 -3.16 -0.10
N PRO A 112 -23.00 -3.55 -0.46
CA PRO A 112 -23.23 -4.59 -1.46
C PRO A 112 -22.58 -4.26 -2.81
N ASP A 113 -22.09 -5.27 -3.52
CA ASP A 113 -21.57 -5.08 -4.88
C ASP A 113 -22.70 -4.62 -5.84
N PRO A 114 -22.56 -3.45 -6.50
CA PRO A 114 -23.54 -2.99 -7.47
C PRO A 114 -23.64 -3.84 -8.74
N PHE A 115 -22.67 -4.72 -9.00
CA PHE A 115 -22.68 -5.63 -10.15
C PHE A 115 -23.10 -7.06 -9.80
N GLY A 116 -23.17 -7.40 -8.51
CA GLY A 116 -23.56 -8.73 -8.03
C GLY A 116 -22.57 -9.85 -8.37
N GLU A 117 -21.30 -9.52 -8.63
CA GLU A 117 -20.23 -10.47 -8.93
C GLU A 117 -19.42 -10.86 -7.67
N CYS A 118 -19.37 -9.98 -6.68
CA CYS A 118 -18.62 -10.13 -5.43
C CYS A 118 -19.50 -9.91 -4.19
N GLU A 119 -18.99 -10.18 -2.98
CA GLU A 119 -19.75 -10.00 -1.74
C GLU A 119 -19.92 -8.53 -1.38
N SER A 120 -18.98 -7.67 -1.77
CA SER A 120 -19.01 -6.23 -1.47
C SER A 120 -18.50 -5.36 -2.62
N PHE A 121 -18.83 -4.07 -2.53
CA PHE A 121 -18.37 -3.03 -3.44
C PHE A 121 -16.83 -2.96 -3.50
N SER A 122 -16.16 -2.99 -2.36
CA SER A 122 -14.69 -2.96 -2.35
C SER A 122 -14.08 -4.24 -2.91
N GLU A 123 -14.67 -5.40 -2.65
CA GLU A 123 -14.18 -6.67 -3.17
C GLU A 123 -14.24 -6.70 -4.70
N HIS A 124 -15.32 -6.19 -5.29
CA HIS A 124 -15.42 -6.04 -6.74
C HIS A 124 -14.28 -5.18 -7.29
N MET A 125 -13.99 -4.03 -6.67
CA MET A 125 -12.91 -3.14 -7.11
C MET A 125 -11.52 -3.76 -6.93
N ASN A 126 -11.32 -4.43 -5.80
CA ASN A 126 -10.09 -5.16 -5.50
C ASN A 126 -9.84 -6.26 -6.53
N GLU A 127 -10.87 -7.00 -6.92
CA GLU A 127 -10.78 -8.06 -7.92
C GLU A 127 -10.41 -7.51 -9.30
N LYS A 128 -10.98 -6.37 -9.72
CA LYS A 128 -10.54 -5.71 -10.97
C LYS A 128 -9.07 -5.27 -10.91
N LEU A 129 -8.58 -4.81 -9.76
CA LEU A 129 -7.17 -4.48 -9.60
C LEU A 129 -6.29 -5.73 -9.68
N ARG A 130 -6.63 -6.79 -8.94
CA ARG A 130 -5.90 -8.08 -8.95
C ARG A 130 -5.80 -8.64 -10.35
N GLN A 131 -6.91 -8.70 -11.10
CA GLN A 131 -6.92 -9.18 -12.49
C GLN A 131 -5.91 -8.43 -13.37
N MET A 132 -5.79 -7.12 -13.22
CA MET A 132 -4.84 -6.31 -13.97
C MET A 132 -3.39 -6.56 -13.55
N LEU A 133 -3.12 -6.75 -12.25
CA LEU A 133 -1.79 -7.06 -11.73
C LEU A 133 -1.35 -8.49 -12.11
N ASP A 134 -2.27 -9.44 -12.04
CA ASP A 134 -2.06 -10.85 -12.42
C ASP A 134 -1.80 -10.98 -13.93
N TRP A 135 -2.53 -10.21 -14.75
CA TRP A 135 -2.29 -10.14 -16.20
C TRP A 135 -0.87 -9.65 -16.54
N MET A 136 -0.28 -8.84 -15.67
CA MET A 136 1.10 -8.35 -15.80
C MET A 136 2.13 -9.28 -15.13
N GLU A 137 1.68 -10.42 -14.61
CA GLU A 137 2.52 -11.41 -13.92
C GLU A 137 3.31 -10.80 -12.74
N MET A 138 2.70 -9.85 -12.03
CA MET A 138 3.33 -9.19 -10.88
C MET A 138 3.37 -10.11 -9.65
N ASP A 139 4.49 -10.09 -8.91
CA ASP A 139 4.66 -10.82 -7.66
C ASP A 139 4.32 -9.89 -6.48
N TYR A 140 3.12 -10.05 -5.91
CA TYR A 140 2.60 -9.22 -4.83
C TYR A 140 1.82 -10.03 -3.79
N GLU A 141 1.78 -9.51 -2.58
CA GLU A 141 0.85 -9.93 -1.54
C GLU A 141 -0.25 -8.87 -1.42
N PHE A 142 -1.49 -9.26 -1.68
CA PHE A 142 -2.62 -8.36 -1.47
C PHE A 142 -3.09 -8.42 -0.03
N ARG A 143 -3.38 -7.26 0.56
CA ARG A 143 -3.94 -7.14 1.90
C ARG A 143 -5.08 -6.14 1.92
N THR A 144 -6.02 -6.33 2.84
CA THR A 144 -7.13 -5.40 3.04
C THR A 144 -7.10 -4.82 4.45
N SER A 145 -7.59 -3.59 4.58
CA SER A 145 -7.81 -2.97 5.89
C SER A 145 -8.76 -3.80 6.74
N ARG A 146 -9.89 -4.26 6.18
CA ARG A 146 -10.87 -5.08 6.92
C ARG A 146 -10.19 -6.27 7.58
N GLU A 147 -9.49 -7.10 6.81
CA GLU A 147 -8.83 -8.30 7.35
C GLU A 147 -7.76 -7.93 8.37
N SER A 148 -6.95 -6.90 8.11
CA SER A 148 -5.90 -6.50 9.04
C SER A 148 -6.44 -5.96 10.37
N TYR A 149 -7.57 -5.24 10.35
CA TYR A 149 -8.25 -4.83 11.59
C TYR A 149 -8.91 -6.02 12.30
N GLU A 150 -9.60 -6.91 11.58
CA GLU A 150 -10.25 -8.10 12.15
C GLU A 150 -9.25 -9.08 12.77
N ASN A 151 -8.08 -9.23 12.17
CA ASN A 151 -7.00 -10.09 12.66
C ASN A 151 -6.19 -9.44 13.80
N GLY A 152 -6.41 -8.15 14.08
CA GLY A 152 -5.67 -7.41 15.11
C GLY A 152 -4.24 -7.05 14.72
N ASP A 153 -3.91 -7.03 13.43
CA ASP A 153 -2.56 -6.69 12.93
C ASP A 153 -2.12 -5.28 13.38
N PHE A 154 -3.10 -4.38 13.58
CA PHE A 154 -2.87 -2.99 13.98
C PHE A 154 -3.02 -2.73 15.49
N ASP A 155 -3.44 -3.71 16.29
CA ASP A 155 -3.80 -3.52 17.71
C ASP A 155 -2.68 -2.87 18.53
N GLU A 156 -1.45 -3.35 18.38
CA GLU A 156 -0.32 -2.82 19.13
C GLU A 156 0.03 -1.39 18.70
N ALA A 157 -0.05 -1.08 17.41
CA ALA A 157 0.15 0.26 16.90
C ALA A 157 -0.92 1.22 17.44
N ILE A 158 -2.20 0.81 17.40
CA ILE A 158 -3.32 1.59 17.95
C ILE A 158 -3.11 1.84 19.45
N LYS A 159 -2.74 0.83 20.25
CA LYS A 159 -2.44 1.00 21.68
C LYS A 159 -1.29 1.98 21.91
N ILE A 160 -0.25 1.96 21.08
CA ILE A 160 0.88 2.90 21.16
C ILE A 160 0.38 4.33 20.88
N LEU A 161 -0.41 4.54 19.83
CA LEU A 161 -0.96 5.85 19.47
C LEU A 161 -1.82 6.42 20.60
N LEU A 162 -2.76 5.62 21.12
CA LEU A 162 -3.66 6.02 22.21
C LEU A 162 -2.89 6.36 23.50
N ARG A 163 -1.87 5.57 23.87
CA ARG A 163 -1.01 5.87 25.03
C ARG A 163 -0.22 7.17 24.88
N ASN A 164 0.05 7.59 23.65
CA ASN A 164 0.86 8.76 23.32
C ASN A 164 0.04 9.89 22.69
N TYR A 165 -1.28 9.92 22.93
CA TYR A 165 -2.22 10.89 22.36
C TYR A 165 -1.69 12.34 22.34
N ASN A 166 -1.24 12.87 23.48
CA ASN A 166 -0.77 14.26 23.58
C ASN A 166 0.46 14.55 22.70
N THR A 167 1.30 13.54 22.47
CA THR A 167 2.46 13.65 21.59
C THR A 167 2.01 13.61 20.13
N LEU A 168 1.09 12.70 19.80
CA LEU A 168 0.51 12.58 18.47
C LEU A 168 -0.22 13.87 18.06
N GLU A 169 -1.05 14.43 18.93
CA GLU A 169 -1.77 15.69 18.70
C GLU A 169 -0.80 16.83 18.35
N LYS A 170 0.31 16.97 19.09
CA LYS A 170 1.32 18.01 18.81
C LYS A 170 2.00 17.83 17.44
N ILE A 171 2.14 16.59 16.98
CA ILE A 171 2.73 16.27 15.67
C ILE A 171 1.71 16.54 14.55
N ILE A 172 0.45 16.19 14.76
CA ILE A 172 -0.60 16.26 13.74
C ILE A 172 -1.23 17.64 13.63
N ALA A 173 -1.45 18.36 14.74
CA ALA A 173 -2.14 19.66 14.74
C ALA A 173 -1.56 20.69 13.74
N PRO A 174 -0.24 20.79 13.51
CA PRO A 174 0.31 21.70 12.50
C PRO A 174 -0.07 21.33 11.05
N THR A 175 -0.49 20.09 10.80
CA THR A 175 -0.88 19.59 9.48
C THR A 175 -2.37 19.75 9.19
N LEU A 176 -3.18 20.04 10.22
CA LEU A 176 -4.62 20.16 10.11
C LEU A 176 -5.06 21.63 9.95
N SER A 177 -6.19 21.82 9.28
CA SER A 177 -6.88 23.10 9.30
C SER A 177 -7.46 23.37 10.69
N LYS A 178 -7.68 24.64 11.04
CA LYS A 178 -8.29 25.00 12.34
C LYS A 178 -9.69 24.40 12.51
N GLU A 179 -10.44 24.26 11.42
CA GLU A 179 -11.78 23.68 11.41
C GLU A 179 -11.72 22.17 11.67
N THR A 180 -10.80 21.47 11.00
CA THR A 180 -10.59 20.03 11.20
C THR A 180 -10.08 19.69 12.59
N LEU A 181 -9.19 20.53 13.14
CA LEU A 181 -8.58 20.30 14.45
C LEU A 181 -9.60 20.32 15.59
N GLN A 182 -10.70 21.07 15.45
CA GLN A 182 -11.65 21.29 16.53
C GLN A 182 -12.40 20.01 16.94
N ASP A 183 -12.62 19.11 15.98
CA ASP A 183 -13.31 17.83 16.15
C ASP A 183 -12.39 16.63 15.87
N TRP A 184 -11.07 16.84 15.85
CA TRP A 184 -10.11 15.80 15.52
C TRP A 184 -9.86 14.87 16.71
N TYR A 185 -9.92 13.57 16.44
CA TYR A 185 -9.49 12.49 17.31
C TYR A 185 -8.63 11.51 16.49
N PRO A 186 -7.59 10.91 17.08
CA PRO A 186 -6.76 9.89 16.44
C PRO A 186 -7.43 8.53 16.35
#